data_AF-C7DH85-F1
#
_entry.id   AF-C7DH85-F1
#
_cell.length_a   1.000
_cell.length_b   1.000
_cell.length_c   1.000
_cell.angle_alpha   90.00
_cell.angle_beta   90.00
_cell.angle_gamma   90.00
#
_symmetry.space_group_name_H-M   'P 1'
#
loop_
_entity.id
_entity.type
_entity.pdbx_description
1 polymer ?
#
loop_
_entity_poly.entity_id
_entity_poly.type
_entity_poly.pdbx_seq_one_letter_code
_entity_poly.pdbx_strand_id
1 'polypeptide(L)'
;MPECPKCRMVLNIIEENGDVYYHCAACGYKQLFPNWVDHECQKCGFGKAQLLFYGIIVGDEAPLSMYKCLKCGSVVRDGFS
;
A
#
# COMPACT_ATOMS: atom_id res chain seq x y z
N MET A 1 8.22 6.49 4.21
CA MET A 1 7.11 6.12 5.13
C MET A 1 6.08 7.23 5.05
N PRO A 2 4.77 6.94 5.10
CA PRO A 2 3.73 7.96 4.91
C PRO A 2 3.69 8.95 6.09
N GLU A 3 3.65 10.25 5.79
CA GLU A 3 3.67 11.34 6.76
C GLU A 3 2.32 12.06 6.81
N CYS A 4 1.94 12.55 7.99
CA CYS A 4 0.69 13.25 8.20
C CYS A 4 0.73 14.64 7.52
N PRO A 5 -0.25 15.00 6.68
CA PRO A 5 -0.27 16.31 6.04
C PRO A 5 -0.51 17.47 7.02
N LYS A 6 -1.02 17.19 8.23
CA LYS A 6 -1.29 18.22 9.26
C LYS A 6 -0.09 18.51 10.17
N CYS A 7 0.57 17.46 10.68
CA CYS A 7 1.61 17.61 11.69
C CYS A 7 2.96 16.95 11.31
N ARG A 8 3.06 16.38 10.11
CA ARG A 8 4.26 15.69 9.56
C ARG A 8 4.76 14.48 10.36
N MET A 9 4.01 14.05 11.38
CA MET A 9 4.29 12.80 12.09
C MET A 9 4.04 11.60 11.18
N VAL A 10 4.80 10.54 11.38
CA VAL A 10 4.62 9.27 10.65
C VAL A 10 3.22 8.71 10.93
N LEU A 11 2.54 8.28 9.87
CA LEU A 11 1.21 7.69 9.94
C LEU A 11 1.30 6.21 10.30
N ASN A 12 0.38 5.75 11.16
CA ASN A 12 0.18 4.35 11.47
C ASN A 12 -0.83 3.74 10.51
N ILE A 13 -0.71 2.46 10.24
CA ILE A 13 -1.68 1.71 9.43
C ILE A 13 -2.59 0.98 10.43
N ILE A 14 -3.89 1.21 10.32
CA ILE A 14 -4.91 0.53 11.13
C ILE A 14 -5.94 -0.14 10.22
N GLU A 15 -6.49 -1.25 10.68
CA GLU A 15 -7.60 -1.94 10.02
C GLU A 15 -8.85 -1.77 10.87
N GLU A 16 -9.94 -1.32 10.25
CA GLU A 16 -11.21 -1.09 10.93
C GLU A 16 -12.35 -1.46 9.98
N ASN A 17 -13.26 -2.34 10.39
CA ASN A 17 -14.39 -2.83 9.57
C ASN A 17 -13.99 -3.45 8.21
N GLY A 18 -12.76 -3.97 8.10
CA GLY A 18 -12.24 -4.51 6.84
C GLY A 18 -11.64 -3.46 5.90
N ASP A 19 -11.61 -2.19 6.31
CA ASP A 19 -10.92 -1.11 5.59
C ASP A 19 -9.58 -0.78 6.23
N VAL A 20 -8.61 -0.40 5.40
CA VAL A 20 -7.29 0.05 5.84
C VAL A 20 -7.26 1.58 5.89
N TYR A 21 -6.82 2.14 7.02
CA TYR A 21 -6.66 3.58 7.20
C TYR A 21 -5.24 3.95 7.60
N TYR A 22 -4.80 5.12 7.14
CA TYR A 22 -3.70 5.83 7.78
C TYR A 22 -4.21 6.67 8.95
N HIS A 23 -3.66 6.44 10.13
CA HIS A 23 -4.01 7.13 11.36
C HIS A 23 -2.78 7.82 11.98
N CYS A 24 -2.90 9.13 12.22
CA CYS A 24 -1.90 9.91 12.94
C CYS A 24 -2.21 9.90 14.43
N ALA A 25 -1.34 9.27 15.22
CA ALA A 25 -1.47 9.24 16.68
C ALA A 25 -1.29 10.62 17.34
N ALA A 26 -0.65 11.58 16.68
CA ALA A 26 -0.35 12.89 17.25
C ALA A 26 -1.50 13.89 17.13
N CYS A 27 -2.19 13.93 15.99
CA CYS A 27 -3.25 14.92 15.74
C CYS A 27 -4.62 14.31 15.39
N GLY A 28 -4.75 12.98 15.42
CA GLY A 28 -5.99 12.27 15.09
C GLY A 28 -6.38 12.28 13.61
N TYR A 29 -5.48 12.64 12.70
CA TYR A 29 -5.75 12.58 11.26
C TYR A 29 -6.00 11.13 10.83
N LYS A 30 -7.12 10.86 10.16
CA LYS A 30 -7.48 9.55 9.61
C LYS A 30 -7.80 9.67 8.12
N GLN A 31 -7.21 8.81 7.30
CA GLN A 31 -7.45 8.74 5.86
C GLN A 31 -7.69 7.30 5.43
N LEU A 32 -8.81 7.05 4.74
CA LEU A 32 -9.10 5.77 4.12
C LEU A 32 -8.09 5.51 3.01
N PHE A 33 -7.60 4.28 2.90
CA PHE A 33 -6.67 3.88 1.89
C PHE A 33 -7.33 2.93 0.86
N PRO A 34 -7.92 3.46 -0.23
CA PRO A 34 -8.59 2.63 -1.22
C PRO A 34 -7.59 1.76 -2.01
N ASN A 35 -8.07 0.64 -2.54
CA ASN A 35 -7.28 -0.28 -3.39
C ASN A 35 -6.05 -0.88 -2.68
N TRP A 36 -6.19 -1.15 -1.38
CA TRP A 36 -5.24 -1.97 -0.65
C TRP A 36 -5.42 -3.45 -1.04
N VAL A 37 -4.32 -4.19 -1.00
CA VAL A 37 -4.27 -5.63 -1.28
C VAL A 37 -3.37 -6.31 -0.27
N ASP A 38 -3.63 -7.58 0.00
CA ASP A 38 -2.72 -8.42 0.77
C ASP A 38 -1.55 -8.83 -0.12
N HIS A 39 -0.35 -8.39 0.24
CA HIS A 39 0.89 -8.68 -0.48
C HIS A 39 2.08 -8.50 0.47
N GLU A 40 2.84 -9.57 0.71
CA GLU A 40 3.98 -9.56 1.61
C GLU A 40 5.17 -8.79 1.02
N CYS A 41 5.60 -7.76 1.75
CA CYS A 41 6.76 -6.97 1.36
C CYS A 41 8.07 -7.72 1.66
N GLN A 42 8.78 -8.12 0.61
CA GLN A 42 10.10 -8.78 0.70
C GLN A 42 11.17 -7.96 1.47
N LYS A 43 10.99 -6.64 1.61
CA LYS A 43 11.95 -5.78 2.33
C LYS A 43 11.68 -5.71 3.84
N CYS A 44 10.43 -5.83 4.28
CA CYS A 44 10.08 -5.57 5.68
C CYS A 44 9.10 -6.57 6.31
N GLY A 45 8.66 -7.58 5.55
CA GLY A 45 7.71 -8.61 5.98
C GLY A 45 6.29 -8.11 6.23
N PHE A 46 5.95 -6.89 5.77
CA PHE A 46 4.61 -6.35 5.97
C PHE A 46 3.63 -6.88 4.92
N GLY A 47 2.51 -7.43 5.36
CA GLY A 47 1.54 -8.14 4.50
C GLY A 47 0.61 -7.29 3.66
N LYS A 48 0.70 -5.95 3.69
CA LYS A 48 -0.25 -5.09 2.95
C LYS A 48 0.44 -4.09 2.04
N ALA A 49 -0.09 -3.98 0.84
CA ALA A 49 0.39 -3.08 -0.19
C ALA A 49 -0.75 -2.34 -0.89
N GLN A 50 -0.40 -1.26 -1.58
CA GLN A 50 -1.23 -0.57 -2.55
C GLN A 50 -0.99 -1.17 -3.92
N LEU A 51 -2.04 -1.52 -4.65
CA LEU A 51 -1.93 -1.80 -6.08
C LEU A 51 -1.80 -0.46 -6.84
N LEU A 52 -0.62 -0.19 -7.40
CA LEU A 52 -0.34 1.03 -8.15
C LEU A 52 -0.76 0.91 -9.62
N PHE A 53 -0.49 -0.25 -10.20
CA PHE A 53 -0.76 -0.53 -11.60
C PHE A 53 -1.13 -1.99 -11.74
N TYR A 54 -2.23 -2.23 -12.44
CA TYR A 54 -2.64 -3.54 -12.90
C TYR A 54 -2.48 -3.55 -14.41
N GLY A 55 -1.43 -4.20 -14.92
CA GLY A 55 -1.22 -4.38 -16.34
C GLY A 55 -2.32 -5.24 -16.92
N ILE A 56 -3.24 -4.62 -17.66
CA ILE A 56 -4.20 -5.32 -18.51
C ILE A 56 -3.49 -5.67 -19.81
N ILE A 57 -3.41 -6.95 -20.10
CA ILE A 57 -2.77 -7.47 -21.30
C ILE A 57 -3.78 -7.46 -22.45
N VAL A 58 -3.35 -7.04 -23.63
CA VAL A 58 -4.00 -7.39 -24.90
C VAL A 58 -2.92 -8.04 -25.77
N GLY A 59 -2.86 -9.37 -25.80
CA GLY A 59 -1.86 -10.14 -26.56
C GLY A 59 -1.01 -11.07 -25.70
N ASP A 60 0.24 -11.32 -26.11
CA ASP A 60 1.19 -12.31 -25.52
C ASP A 60 2.09 -11.73 -24.40
N GLU A 61 1.76 -10.56 -23.85
CA GLU A 61 2.58 -9.94 -22.79
C GLU A 61 2.20 -10.49 -21.41
N ALA A 62 3.13 -10.57 -20.45
CA ALA A 62 2.78 -10.95 -19.08
C ALA A 62 2.12 -9.76 -18.34
N PRO A 63 1.09 -9.97 -17.50
CA PRO A 63 0.48 -8.88 -16.74
C PRO A 63 1.46 -8.38 -15.69
N LEU A 64 1.89 -7.12 -15.82
CA LEU A 64 2.74 -6.47 -14.84
C LEU A 64 1.87 -5.83 -13.75
N SER A 65 1.89 -6.41 -12.55
CA SER A 65 1.31 -5.79 -11.36
C SER A 65 2.38 -5.07 -10.55
N MET A 66 2.09 -3.85 -10.11
CA MET A 66 3.00 -3.07 -9.27
C MET A 66 2.38 -2.85 -7.90
N TYR A 67 3.07 -3.31 -6.86
CA TYR A 67 2.62 -3.20 -5.47
C TYR A 67 3.53 -2.27 -4.69
N LYS A 68 2.95 -1.34 -3.93
CA LYS A 68 3.68 -0.44 -3.03
C LYS A 68 3.35 -0.76 -1.58
N CYS A 69 4.32 -1.25 -0.82
CA CYS A 69 4.14 -1.55 0.61
C CYS A 69 3.67 -0.31 1.37
N LEU A 70 2.59 -0.44 2.15
CA LEU A 70 2.02 0.68 2.91
C LEU A 70 2.94 1.13 4.06
N LYS A 71 3.74 0.20 4.62
CA LYS A 71 4.62 0.45 5.76
C LYS A 71 5.93 1.12 5.33
N CYS A 72 6.75 0.43 4.53
CA CYS A 72 8.08 0.91 4.17
C CYS A 72 8.10 1.74 2.86
N GLY A 73 7.05 1.66 2.05
CA GLY A 73 6.97 2.37 0.76
C GLY A 73 7.73 1.71 -0.39
N SER A 74 8.29 0.51 -0.19
CA SER A 74 8.98 -0.22 -1.26
C SER A 74 8.01 -0.62 -2.35
N VAL A 75 8.41 -0.44 -3.60
CA VAL A 75 7.63 -0.83 -4.77
C VAL A 75 8.23 -2.10 -5.34
N VAL A 76 7.40 -3.13 -5.47
CA VAL A 76 7.76 -4.40 -6.10
C VAL A 76 6.94 -4.57 -7.37
N ARG A 77 7.54 -5.22 -8.36
CA ARG A 77 6.91 -5.55 -9.64
C ARG A 77 6.76 -7.05 -9.65
N ASP A 78 5.54 -7.51 -9.68
CA ASP A 78 5.21 -8.92 -9.81
C ASP A 78 4.60 -9.10 -11.21
N GLY A 79 5.37 -9.74 -12.09
CA GLY A 79 4.83 -10.26 -13.34
C GLY A 79 4.48 -11.72 -13.07
N PHE A 80 3.21 -12.07 -13.12
CA PHE A 80 2.83 -13.48 -13.20
C PHE A 80 3.41 -14.01 -14.52
N SER A 81 4.52 -14.74 -14.44
CA SER A 81 5.12 -15.46 -15.58
C SER A 81 4.54 -16.86 -15.69
#